data_AF-A0AAW6U7E2-F1
#
_entry.id   AF-A0AAW6U7E2-F1
#
_cell.length_a   1.000
_cell.length_b   1.000
_cell.length_c   1.000
_cell.angle_alpha   90.00
_cell.angle_beta   90.00
_cell.angle_gamma   90.00
#
_symmetry.space_group_name_H-M   'P 1'
#
loop_
_entity.id
_entity.type
_entity.pdbx_description
1 polymer ?
#
loop_
_entity_poly.entity_id
_entity_poly.type
_entity_poly.pdbx_seq_one_letter_code
_entity_poly.pdbx_strand_id
1 'polypeptide(L)'
;MRIEGKARAWANRLLATTRERSAAVVLGVLVLCVAFTWWTVRRADRQMRADLLRQTQLIAWAVDIGQIRTLSGTRRDLETPEYWALREQLGAIRSADPRCRFIYLMGRRPDGTVFFFLDAQDDTTESSPPSEPGDVYVDASDELRNALHAGVAFVEGPLPDDWGIWVSALVPLTDPATRDIVAVLGMDIDAGVWKWDVAAKAALPVGLMYLLLIGVAFGITITCRVEASPKPVLRRLFVPLTAIVLLLIGGGAALLWQHDRRKIDQGIAARVGAVRREYQIDLDNQAAGLSMALQPIVADAAMRQTLRKGDAGDLLTTWRPVFDVLRREHSVTHFYFFDPNRLCLLRVHKPEKHGDTINRFTVLEAERTGRTASGIELGPLGTFTLRV
;
A
#
# COMPACT_ATOMS: atom_id res chain seq x y z
N MET A 1 41.17 46.28 -54.26
CA MET A 1 39.69 46.19 -54.30
C MET A 1 39.10 44.81 -54.62
N ARG A 2 39.42 44.12 -55.74
CA ARG A 2 38.74 42.85 -56.10
C ARG A 2 39.15 41.62 -55.26
N ILE A 3 40.30 41.67 -54.58
CA ILE A 3 40.83 40.56 -53.74
C ILE A 3 40.27 40.64 -52.30
N GLU A 4 40.09 41.85 -51.76
CA GLU A 4 39.52 42.07 -50.41
C GLU A 4 38.05 41.65 -50.31
N GLY A 5 37.28 41.81 -51.39
CA GLY A 5 35.88 41.35 -51.46
C GLY A 5 35.75 39.82 -51.42
N LYS A 6 36.68 39.09 -52.05
CA LYS A 6 36.68 37.61 -52.02
C LYS A 6 37.12 37.07 -50.66
N ALA A 7 38.10 37.69 -50.00
CA ALA A 7 38.54 37.30 -48.66
C ALA A 7 37.44 37.53 -47.59
N ARG A 8 36.74 38.67 -47.65
CA ARG A 8 35.57 38.94 -46.78
C ARG A 8 34.41 37.97 -47.03
N ALA A 9 34.12 37.64 -48.29
CA ALA A 9 33.07 36.66 -48.62
C ALA A 9 33.43 35.23 -48.15
N TRP A 10 34.70 34.85 -48.19
CA TRP A 10 35.17 33.56 -47.72
C TRP A 10 35.16 33.46 -46.17
N ALA A 11 35.59 34.52 -45.48
CA ALA A 11 35.51 34.64 -44.02
C ALA A 11 34.05 34.62 -43.51
N ASN A 12 33.14 35.33 -44.19
CA ASN A 12 31.71 35.32 -43.84
C ASN A 12 31.06 33.95 -44.05
N ARG A 13 31.45 33.18 -45.09
CA ARG A 13 30.98 31.78 -45.27
C ARG A 13 31.50 30.86 -44.19
N LEU A 14 32.77 30.99 -43.79
CA LEU A 14 33.34 30.22 -42.69
C LEU A 14 32.66 30.54 -41.35
N LEU A 15 32.42 31.81 -41.06
CA LEU A 15 31.70 32.24 -39.85
C LEU A 15 30.22 31.82 -39.85
N ALA A 16 29.56 31.81 -41.02
CA ALA A 16 28.20 31.29 -41.15
C ALA A 16 28.13 29.78 -40.88
N THR A 17 29.02 28.99 -41.48
CA THR A 17 29.05 27.52 -41.27
C THR A 17 29.44 27.11 -39.84
N THR A 18 30.31 27.86 -39.16
CA THR A 18 30.63 27.61 -37.74
C THR A 18 29.48 28.02 -36.82
N ARG A 19 28.76 29.10 -37.14
CA ARG A 19 27.56 29.52 -36.40
C ARG A 19 26.40 28.54 -36.57
N GLU A 20 26.18 28.02 -37.78
CA GLU A 20 25.17 26.99 -38.07
C GLU A 20 25.48 25.67 -37.35
N ARG A 21 26.74 25.22 -37.36
CA ARG A 21 27.17 24.01 -36.61
C ARG A 21 27.01 24.18 -35.10
N SER A 22 27.36 25.35 -34.57
CA SER A 22 27.19 25.66 -33.14
C SER A 22 25.71 25.70 -32.74
N ALA A 23 24.86 26.28 -33.60
CA ALA A 23 23.41 26.30 -33.38
C ALA A 23 22.80 24.89 -33.39
N ALA A 24 23.25 24.02 -34.31
CA ALA A 24 22.80 22.63 -34.36
C ALA A 24 23.20 21.82 -33.11
N VAL A 25 24.41 22.03 -32.57
CA VAL A 25 24.87 21.39 -31.34
C VAL A 25 24.06 21.86 -30.12
N VAL A 26 23.81 23.16 -30.00
CA VAL A 26 22.99 23.73 -28.92
C VAL A 26 21.56 23.19 -28.98
N LEU A 27 20.97 23.13 -30.18
CA LEU A 27 19.64 22.56 -30.39
C LEU A 27 19.60 21.07 -30.01
N GLY A 28 20.59 20.28 -30.42
CA GLY A 28 20.68 18.86 -30.07
C GLY A 28 20.81 18.63 -28.56
N VAL A 29 21.60 19.46 -27.87
CA VAL A 29 21.71 19.43 -26.41
C VAL A 29 20.36 19.76 -25.77
N LEU A 30 19.68 20.83 -26.19
CA LEU A 30 18.37 21.20 -25.66
C LEU A 30 17.33 20.08 -25.82
N VAL A 31 17.31 19.42 -26.99
CA VAL A 31 16.43 18.27 -27.23
C VAL A 31 16.73 17.12 -26.27
N LEU A 32 18.01 16.79 -26.05
CA LEU A 32 18.41 15.76 -25.09
C LEU A 32 18.04 16.13 -23.64
N CYS A 33 18.11 17.41 -23.26
CA CYS A 33 17.71 17.88 -21.94
C CYS A 33 16.21 17.70 -21.71
N VAL A 34 15.42 18.12 -22.69
CA VAL A 34 13.96 17.99 -22.65
C VAL A 34 13.58 16.52 -22.60
N ALA A 35 14.20 15.68 -23.43
CA ALA A 35 13.98 14.24 -23.44
C ALA A 35 14.36 13.58 -22.11
N PHE A 36 15.51 13.92 -21.52
CA PHE A 36 15.95 13.39 -20.23
C PHE A 36 15.06 13.85 -19.08
N THR A 37 14.68 15.14 -19.06
CA THR A 37 13.75 15.69 -18.07
C THR A 37 12.41 14.96 -18.16
N TRP A 38 11.85 14.83 -19.37
CA TRP A 38 10.60 14.11 -19.61
C TRP A 38 10.68 12.65 -19.18
N TRP A 39 11.77 11.95 -19.53
CA TRP A 39 12.00 10.56 -19.15
C TRP A 39 12.07 10.40 -17.63
N THR A 40 12.78 11.30 -16.95
CA THR A 40 12.96 11.27 -15.50
C THR A 40 11.65 11.54 -14.76
N VAL A 41 10.88 12.53 -15.21
CA VAL A 41 9.54 12.84 -14.67
C VAL A 41 8.59 11.66 -14.89
N ARG A 42 8.54 11.10 -16.11
CA ARG A 42 7.71 9.91 -16.42
C ARG A 42 8.12 8.69 -15.60
N ARG A 43 9.41 8.51 -15.34
CA ARG A 43 9.93 7.43 -14.51
C ARG A 43 9.49 7.61 -13.05
N ALA A 44 9.63 8.82 -12.51
CA ALA A 44 9.22 9.14 -11.14
C ALA A 44 7.71 8.93 -10.95
N ASP A 45 6.88 9.42 -11.88
CA ASP A 45 5.42 9.21 -11.87
C ASP A 45 5.06 7.73 -11.90
N ARG A 46 5.62 6.94 -12.84
CA ARG A 46 5.37 5.48 -12.90
C ARG A 46 5.76 4.76 -11.62
N GLN A 47 6.89 5.12 -11.02
CA GLN A 47 7.33 4.52 -9.78
C GLN A 47 6.38 4.87 -8.63
N MET A 48 5.95 6.13 -8.54
CA MET A 48 4.97 6.56 -7.55
C MET A 48 3.62 5.85 -7.70
N ARG A 49 3.12 5.67 -8.93
CA ARG A 49 1.89 4.88 -9.18
C ARG A 49 2.03 3.45 -8.71
N ALA A 50 3.17 2.82 -9.00
CA ALA A 50 3.44 1.45 -8.55
C ALA A 50 3.64 1.33 -7.03
N ASP A 51 4.14 2.37 -6.37
CA ASP A 51 4.21 2.46 -4.91
C ASP A 51 2.79 2.59 -4.32
N LEU A 52 1.99 3.52 -4.83
CA LEU A 52 0.61 3.76 -4.39
C LEU A 52 -0.23 2.49 -4.53
N LEU A 53 -0.21 1.84 -5.70
CA LEU A 53 -0.94 0.60 -5.95
C LEU A 53 -0.59 -0.51 -4.95
N ARG A 54 0.70 -0.68 -4.64
CA ARG A 54 1.15 -1.67 -3.66
C ARG A 54 0.67 -1.33 -2.25
N GLN A 55 0.67 -0.05 -1.87
CA GLN A 55 0.15 0.37 -0.57
C GLN A 55 -1.35 0.06 -0.48
N THR A 56 -2.13 0.40 -1.49
CA THR A 56 -3.57 0.10 -1.54
C THR A 56 -3.84 -1.41 -1.54
N GLN A 57 -3.02 -2.21 -2.22
CA GLN A 57 -3.12 -3.69 -2.18
C GLN A 57 -2.88 -4.27 -0.78
N LEU A 58 -1.93 -3.73 -0.03
CA LEU A 58 -1.68 -4.16 1.35
C LEU A 58 -2.88 -3.83 2.25
N ILE A 59 -3.50 -2.67 2.06
CA ILE A 59 -4.73 -2.29 2.77
C ILE A 59 -5.87 -3.23 2.38
N ALA A 60 -6.05 -3.48 1.08
CA ALA A 60 -7.06 -4.39 0.55
C ALA A 60 -6.95 -5.80 1.15
N TRP A 61 -5.74 -6.33 1.36
CA TRP A 61 -5.54 -7.63 2.02
C TRP A 61 -5.85 -7.63 3.52
N ALA A 62 -5.84 -6.47 4.18
CA ALA A 62 -6.19 -6.33 5.58
C ALA A 62 -7.69 -6.15 5.82
N VAL A 63 -8.48 -5.91 4.76
CA VAL A 63 -9.93 -5.76 4.84
C VAL A 63 -10.60 -7.13 4.84
N ASP A 64 -11.45 -7.38 5.85
CA ASP A 64 -12.23 -8.62 5.93
C ASP A 64 -13.41 -8.60 4.94
N ILE A 65 -13.35 -9.45 3.92
CA ILE A 65 -14.41 -9.64 2.93
C ILE A 65 -15.73 -10.08 3.59
N GLY A 66 -15.66 -10.82 4.70
CA GLY A 66 -16.82 -11.24 5.47
C GLY A 66 -17.62 -10.05 6.02
N GLN A 67 -16.94 -8.99 6.48
CA GLN A 67 -17.58 -7.76 6.95
C GLN A 67 -18.21 -6.97 5.82
N ILE A 68 -17.57 -6.90 4.64
CA ILE A 68 -18.18 -6.19 3.49
C ILE A 68 -19.49 -6.87 3.07
N ARG A 69 -19.56 -8.20 3.15
CA ARG A 69 -20.76 -8.96 2.77
C ARG A 69 -21.95 -8.75 3.69
N THR A 70 -21.75 -8.27 4.91
CA THR A 70 -22.87 -7.92 5.79
C THR A 70 -23.46 -6.56 5.44
N LEU A 71 -22.73 -5.73 4.69
CA LEU A 71 -23.22 -4.43 4.22
C LEU A 71 -24.20 -4.61 3.07
N SER A 72 -25.32 -3.90 3.16
CA SER A 72 -26.35 -3.88 2.13
C SER A 72 -26.01 -2.96 0.96
N GLY A 73 -25.07 -2.03 1.14
CA GLY A 73 -24.80 -0.96 0.19
C GLY A 73 -25.93 0.08 0.14
N THR A 74 -26.59 0.29 1.27
CA THR A 74 -27.70 1.25 1.41
C THR A 74 -27.62 1.98 2.74
N ARG A 75 -28.33 3.10 2.88
CA ARG A 75 -28.37 3.91 4.11
C ARG A 75 -28.71 3.14 5.40
N ARG A 76 -29.30 1.93 5.30
CA ARG A 76 -29.50 1.06 6.47
C ARG A 76 -28.20 0.66 7.15
N ASP A 77 -27.09 0.62 6.41
CA ASP A 77 -25.78 0.26 6.95
C ASP A 77 -25.30 1.29 7.98
N LEU A 78 -25.80 2.54 7.96
CA LEU A 78 -25.47 3.54 8.99
C LEU A 78 -25.94 3.14 10.40
N GLU A 79 -26.90 2.21 10.50
CA GLU A 79 -27.41 1.70 11.77
C GLU A 79 -26.66 0.44 12.26
N THR A 80 -25.71 -0.08 11.48
CA THR A 80 -25.03 -1.35 11.79
C THR A 80 -23.66 -1.13 12.43
N PRO A 81 -23.31 -1.87 13.51
CA PRO A 81 -21.98 -1.80 14.11
C PRO A 81 -20.85 -2.16 13.13
N GLU A 82 -21.13 -3.06 12.17
CA GLU A 82 -20.17 -3.53 11.18
C GLU A 82 -19.69 -2.40 10.26
N TYR A 83 -20.61 -1.51 9.85
CA TYR A 83 -20.26 -0.34 9.04
C TYR A 83 -19.29 0.58 9.78
N TRP A 84 -19.60 0.90 11.03
CA TRP A 84 -18.78 1.82 11.83
C TRP A 84 -17.42 1.24 12.18
N ALA A 85 -17.33 -0.05 12.49
CA ALA A 85 -16.06 -0.73 12.73
C ALA A 85 -15.14 -0.67 11.49
N LEU A 86 -15.70 -0.91 10.29
CA LEU A 86 -14.94 -0.84 9.05
C LEU A 86 -14.52 0.60 8.72
N ARG A 87 -15.40 1.58 8.98
CA ARG A 87 -15.11 3.01 8.78
C ARG A 87 -13.98 3.48 9.68
N GLU A 88 -14.01 3.10 10.95
CA GLU A 88 -12.97 3.43 11.92
C GLU A 88 -11.64 2.80 11.54
N GLN A 89 -11.63 1.52 11.14
CA GLN A 89 -10.43 0.83 10.67
C GLN A 89 -9.80 1.55 9.46
N LEU A 90 -10.58 1.86 8.43
CA LEU A 90 -10.07 2.54 7.23
C LEU A 90 -9.67 3.99 7.52
N GLY A 91 -10.39 4.67 8.41
CA GLY A 91 -10.04 6.02 8.88
C GLY A 91 -8.72 6.07 9.65
N ALA A 92 -8.44 5.04 10.46
CA ALA A 92 -7.15 4.89 11.15
C ALA A 92 -6.00 4.64 10.17
N ILE A 93 -6.23 3.88 9.10
CA ILE A 93 -5.23 3.65 8.04
C ILE A 93 -4.97 4.94 7.25
N ARG A 94 -6.03 5.68 6.90
CA ARG A 94 -5.92 6.97 6.21
C ARG A 94 -5.10 7.97 7.03
N SER A 95 -5.37 8.09 8.33
CA SER A 95 -4.66 9.04 9.20
C SER A 95 -3.17 8.71 9.40
N ALA A 96 -2.75 7.48 9.11
CA ALA A 96 -1.35 7.07 9.19
C ALA A 96 -0.47 7.57 8.02
N ASP A 97 -1.04 7.93 6.86
CA ASP A 97 -0.31 8.54 5.73
C ASP A 97 -0.92 9.91 5.38
N PRO A 98 -0.26 11.02 5.75
CA PRO A 98 -0.76 12.37 5.47
C PRO A 98 -0.99 12.71 4.00
N ARG A 99 -0.45 11.91 3.07
CA ARG A 99 -0.66 12.08 1.62
C ARG A 99 -1.97 11.46 1.15
N CYS A 100 -2.52 10.52 1.94
CA CYS A 100 -3.77 9.86 1.64
C CYS A 100 -4.93 10.80 1.99
N ARG A 101 -5.63 11.31 0.97
CA ARG A 101 -6.79 12.19 1.20
C ARG A 101 -8.02 11.37 1.53
N PHE A 102 -8.32 10.36 0.70
CA PHE A 102 -9.51 9.53 0.84
C PHE A 102 -9.18 8.04 0.80
N ILE A 103 -9.94 7.27 1.57
CA ILE A 103 -10.04 5.81 1.45
C ILE A 103 -11.52 5.47 1.45
N TYR A 104 -11.97 4.73 0.44
CA TYR A 104 -13.38 4.40 0.26
C TYR A 104 -13.56 2.99 -0.31
N LEU A 105 -14.74 2.45 -0.11
CA LEU A 105 -15.18 1.18 -0.68
C LEU A 105 -16.32 1.43 -1.65
N MET A 106 -16.18 0.90 -2.86
CA MET A 106 -17.22 0.96 -3.89
C MET A 106 -17.73 -0.42 -4.24
N GLY A 107 -19.02 -0.50 -4.51
CA GLY A 107 -19.67 -1.66 -5.09
C GLY A 107 -20.14 -1.39 -6.52
N ARG A 108 -20.57 -2.47 -7.17
CA ARG A 108 -21.19 -2.41 -8.50
C ARG A 108 -22.55 -3.09 -8.44
N ARG A 109 -23.58 -2.40 -8.95
CA ARG A 109 -24.92 -2.95 -9.12
C ARG A 109 -25.01 -3.80 -10.39
N PRO A 110 -26.02 -4.70 -10.51
CA PRO A 110 -26.19 -5.55 -11.69
C PRO A 110 -26.33 -4.79 -13.02
N ASP A 111 -26.82 -3.56 -12.98
CA ASP A 111 -26.96 -2.65 -14.13
C ASP A 111 -25.63 -1.97 -14.54
N GLY A 112 -24.56 -2.17 -13.78
CA GLY A 112 -23.25 -1.56 -14.01
C GLY A 112 -23.02 -0.26 -13.24
N THR A 113 -24.00 0.23 -12.50
CA THR A 113 -23.87 1.45 -11.69
C THR A 113 -22.88 1.24 -10.55
N VAL A 114 -21.91 2.15 -10.40
CA VAL A 114 -20.96 2.17 -9.29
C VAL A 114 -21.57 2.97 -8.14
N PHE A 115 -21.45 2.46 -6.92
CA PHE A 115 -21.96 3.10 -5.72
C PHE A 115 -20.97 2.98 -4.57
N PHE A 116 -21.07 3.84 -3.56
CA PHE A 116 -20.25 3.76 -2.37
C PHE A 116 -20.85 2.82 -1.32
N PHE A 117 -20.05 1.87 -0.83
CA PHE A 117 -20.35 1.17 0.42
C PHE A 117 -20.05 2.05 1.61
N LEU A 118 -18.93 2.77 1.55
CA LEU A 118 -18.36 3.48 2.68
C LEU A 118 -17.31 4.49 2.23
N ASP A 119 -17.28 5.62 2.91
CA ASP A 119 -16.26 6.65 2.80
C ASP A 119 -15.64 6.92 4.18
N ALA A 120 -14.32 6.73 4.28
CA ALA A 120 -13.54 6.91 5.49
C ALA A 120 -12.81 8.27 5.54
N GLN A 121 -13.35 9.28 4.85
CA GLN A 121 -12.85 10.65 4.89
C GLN A 121 -12.81 11.25 6.30
N ASP A 122 -12.08 12.36 6.43
CA ASP A 122 -12.00 13.13 7.65
C ASP A 122 -13.06 14.22 7.72
N ASP A 123 -14.16 13.95 8.43
CA ASP A 123 -15.27 14.89 8.55
C ASP A 123 -14.88 16.24 9.19
N THR A 124 -13.71 16.34 9.83
CA THR A 124 -13.23 17.60 10.44
C THR A 124 -12.42 18.47 9.50
N THR A 125 -11.82 17.88 8.46
CA THR A 125 -10.94 18.61 7.53
C THR A 125 -11.50 18.73 6.12
N GLU A 126 -12.48 17.90 5.76
CA GLU A 126 -13.18 18.02 4.48
C GLU A 126 -14.31 19.05 4.57
N SER A 127 -14.43 19.87 3.53
CA SER A 127 -15.57 20.78 3.40
C SER A 127 -16.83 20.09 2.86
N SER A 128 -16.66 18.98 2.15
CA SER A 128 -17.76 18.20 1.58
C SER A 128 -18.17 17.07 2.54
N PRO A 129 -19.47 16.76 2.64
CA PRO A 129 -19.93 15.63 3.41
C PRO A 129 -19.40 14.30 2.82
N PRO A 130 -19.22 13.26 3.66
CA PRO A 130 -18.82 11.93 3.20
C PRO A 130 -19.88 11.34 2.28
N SER A 131 -19.45 10.52 1.32
CA SER A 131 -20.39 9.73 0.52
C SER A 131 -21.09 8.70 1.40
N GLU A 132 -22.43 8.67 1.38
CA GLU A 132 -23.20 7.74 2.19
C GLU A 132 -23.34 6.37 1.51
N PRO A 133 -23.60 5.30 2.29
CA PRO A 133 -23.86 3.97 1.73
C PRO A 133 -25.01 3.97 0.73
N GLY A 134 -24.71 3.59 -0.51
CA GLY A 134 -25.65 3.52 -1.63
C GLY A 134 -25.66 4.75 -2.54
N ASP A 135 -24.93 5.80 -2.20
CA ASP A 135 -24.75 6.95 -3.09
C ASP A 135 -24.07 6.52 -4.39
N VAL A 136 -24.56 7.04 -5.50
CA VAL A 136 -24.10 6.66 -6.85
C VAL A 136 -22.89 7.50 -7.20
N TYR A 137 -21.81 6.84 -7.64
CA TYR A 137 -20.65 7.53 -8.17
C TYR A 137 -20.84 7.81 -9.67
N VAL A 138 -21.30 9.03 -9.98
CA VAL A 138 -21.64 9.45 -11.35
C VAL A 138 -20.38 9.62 -12.20
N ASP A 139 -19.30 10.13 -11.62
CA ASP A 139 -18.04 10.44 -12.30
C ASP A 139 -17.12 9.22 -12.49
N ALA A 140 -17.59 8.01 -12.17
CA ALA A 140 -16.84 6.78 -12.36
C ALA A 140 -16.27 6.71 -13.79
N SER A 141 -14.98 6.49 -13.93
CA SER A 141 -14.33 6.39 -15.24
C SER A 141 -14.71 5.08 -15.95
N ASP A 142 -14.51 5.04 -17.27
CA ASP A 142 -14.68 3.80 -18.02
C ASP A 142 -13.64 2.74 -17.63
N GLU A 143 -12.45 3.17 -17.19
CA GLU A 143 -11.41 2.28 -16.70
C GLU A 143 -11.81 1.64 -15.36
N LEU A 144 -12.41 2.41 -14.44
CA LEU A 144 -12.99 1.90 -13.19
C LEU A 144 -14.14 0.94 -13.45
N ARG A 145 -15.07 1.30 -14.35
CA ARG A 145 -16.17 0.40 -14.74
C ARG A 145 -15.65 -0.92 -15.31
N ASN A 146 -14.61 -0.87 -16.14
CA ASN A 146 -13.97 -2.06 -16.71
C ASN A 146 -13.18 -2.86 -15.67
N ALA A 147 -12.49 -2.21 -14.74
CA ALA A 147 -11.73 -2.87 -13.68
C ALA A 147 -12.64 -3.63 -12.70
N LEU A 148 -13.81 -3.06 -12.38
CA LEU A 148 -14.87 -3.72 -11.61
C LEU A 148 -15.45 -4.95 -12.33
N HIS A 149 -15.25 -5.07 -13.65
CA HIS A 149 -15.61 -6.27 -14.41
C HIS A 149 -14.43 -7.24 -14.52
N ALA A 150 -13.21 -6.76 -14.75
CA ALA A 150 -12.04 -7.57 -15.03
C ALA A 150 -11.31 -8.07 -13.77
N GLY A 151 -11.54 -7.46 -12.60
CA GLY A 151 -10.85 -7.79 -11.36
C GLY A 151 -9.38 -7.38 -11.35
N VAL A 152 -9.02 -6.35 -12.12
CA VAL A 152 -7.64 -5.87 -12.25
C VAL A 152 -7.44 -4.61 -11.43
N ALA A 153 -6.44 -4.63 -10.55
CA ALA A 153 -6.02 -3.46 -9.80
C ALA A 153 -5.23 -2.49 -10.66
N PHE A 154 -5.49 -1.19 -10.54
CA PHE A 154 -4.87 -0.17 -11.38
C PHE A 154 -4.79 1.19 -10.68
N VAL A 155 -4.13 2.16 -11.32
CA VAL A 155 -4.04 3.55 -10.84
C VAL A 155 -4.41 4.47 -11.98
N GLU A 156 -5.47 5.24 -11.78
CA GLU A 156 -5.92 6.25 -12.73
C GLU A 156 -5.61 7.65 -12.24
N GLY A 157 -6.07 8.64 -13.00
CA GLY A 157 -5.81 10.04 -12.69
C GLY A 157 -4.49 10.57 -13.25
N PRO A 158 -4.27 11.90 -13.17
CA PRO A 158 -5.13 12.87 -12.50
C PRO A 158 -6.49 13.03 -13.21
N LEU A 159 -7.58 12.77 -12.48
CA LEU A 159 -8.95 12.85 -12.98
C LEU A 159 -9.74 13.82 -12.08
N PRO A 160 -10.55 14.72 -12.65
CA PRO A 160 -11.42 15.58 -11.87
C PRO A 160 -12.71 14.85 -11.46
N ASP A 161 -13.23 15.16 -10.28
CA ASP A 161 -14.55 14.76 -9.80
C ASP A 161 -15.17 15.87 -8.91
N ASP A 162 -16.32 15.58 -8.30
CA ASP A 162 -17.04 16.47 -7.38
C ASP A 162 -16.23 16.93 -6.15
N TRP A 163 -15.16 16.22 -5.79
CA TRP A 163 -14.35 16.49 -4.61
C TRP A 163 -13.00 17.13 -4.93
N GLY A 164 -12.49 17.00 -6.16
CA GLY A 164 -11.22 17.61 -6.56
C GLY A 164 -10.58 17.00 -7.80
N ILE A 165 -9.25 16.91 -7.80
CA ILE A 165 -8.48 16.25 -8.88
C ILE A 165 -7.56 15.23 -8.24
N TRP A 166 -7.76 13.95 -8.58
CA TRP A 166 -7.18 12.84 -7.82
C TRP A 166 -6.33 11.92 -8.68
N VAL A 167 -5.28 11.38 -8.05
CA VAL A 167 -4.61 10.16 -8.51
C VAL A 167 -5.07 9.03 -7.61
N SER A 168 -5.85 8.12 -8.19
CA SER A 168 -6.63 7.12 -7.46
C SER A 168 -6.09 5.73 -7.74
N ALA A 169 -5.70 5.01 -6.69
CA ALA A 169 -5.39 3.59 -6.79
C ALA A 169 -6.61 2.77 -6.40
N LEU A 170 -6.96 1.82 -7.27
CA LEU A 170 -8.20 1.07 -7.20
C LEU A 170 -7.87 -0.43 -7.19
N VAL A 171 -8.27 -1.11 -6.13
CA VAL A 171 -7.95 -2.52 -5.90
C VAL A 171 -9.23 -3.32 -5.68
N PRO A 172 -9.56 -4.26 -6.58
CA PRO A 172 -10.69 -5.17 -6.41
C PRO A 172 -10.51 -6.10 -5.21
N LEU A 173 -11.55 -6.17 -4.39
CA LEU A 173 -11.69 -7.08 -3.26
C LEU A 173 -12.46 -8.31 -3.74
N THR A 174 -11.72 -9.39 -3.97
CA THR A 174 -12.24 -10.63 -4.55
C THR A 174 -12.39 -11.69 -3.47
N ASP A 175 -13.53 -12.40 -3.45
CA ASP A 175 -13.68 -13.55 -2.58
C ASP A 175 -12.76 -14.70 -3.05
N PRO A 176 -11.85 -15.21 -2.19
CA PRO A 176 -11.02 -16.36 -2.52
C PRO A 176 -11.82 -17.63 -2.89
N ALA A 177 -13.02 -17.81 -2.34
CA ALA A 177 -13.84 -18.99 -2.53
C ALA A 177 -14.61 -18.96 -3.86
N THR A 178 -15.31 -17.86 -4.16
CA THR A 178 -16.15 -17.76 -5.37
C THR A 178 -15.45 -17.08 -6.55
N ARG A 179 -14.36 -16.35 -6.30
CA ARG A 179 -13.70 -15.44 -7.24
C ARG A 179 -14.57 -14.25 -7.69
N ASP A 180 -15.65 -13.97 -6.97
CA ASP A 180 -16.47 -12.80 -7.25
C ASP A 180 -15.84 -11.54 -6.66
N ILE A 181 -15.93 -10.44 -7.40
CA ILE A 181 -15.53 -9.12 -6.92
C ILE A 181 -16.66 -8.60 -6.04
N VAL A 182 -16.38 -8.47 -4.74
CA VAL A 182 -17.36 -8.02 -3.74
C VAL A 182 -17.40 -6.49 -3.68
N ALA A 183 -16.23 -5.86 -3.76
CA ALA A 183 -16.07 -4.41 -3.72
C ALA A 183 -14.75 -3.99 -4.40
N VAL A 184 -14.52 -2.70 -4.53
CA VAL A 184 -13.23 -2.10 -4.89
C VAL A 184 -12.85 -1.13 -3.79
N LEU A 185 -11.63 -1.27 -3.28
CA LEU A 185 -11.01 -0.31 -2.40
C LEU A 185 -10.33 0.77 -3.24
N GLY A 186 -10.70 2.03 -3.00
CA GLY A 186 -10.05 3.20 -3.56
C GLY A 186 -9.21 3.93 -2.52
N MET A 187 -8.09 4.48 -2.98
CA MET A 187 -7.21 5.34 -2.19
C MET A 187 -6.74 6.51 -3.06
N ASP A 188 -7.00 7.72 -2.60
CA ASP A 188 -6.76 8.93 -3.39
C ASP A 188 -5.67 9.82 -2.81
N ILE A 189 -4.89 10.40 -3.72
CA ILE A 189 -3.93 11.46 -3.45
C ILE A 189 -4.27 12.69 -4.29
N ASP A 190 -4.21 13.86 -3.66
CA ASP A 190 -4.36 15.15 -4.34
C ASP A 190 -3.36 15.30 -5.49
N ALA A 191 -3.86 15.63 -6.68
CA ALA A 191 -3.02 15.74 -7.87
C ALA A 191 -2.01 16.91 -7.79
N GLY A 192 -2.28 17.94 -6.99
CA GLY A 192 -1.34 19.03 -6.71
C GLY A 192 -0.14 18.54 -5.90
N VAL A 193 -0.41 17.84 -4.79
CA VAL A 193 0.62 17.18 -3.97
C VAL A 193 1.40 16.17 -4.81
N TRP A 194 0.71 15.34 -5.59
CA TRP A 194 1.33 14.35 -6.48
C TRP A 194 2.34 14.99 -7.45
N LYS A 195 1.95 16.09 -8.11
CA LYS A 195 2.84 16.80 -9.06
C LYS A 195 4.10 17.33 -8.38
N TRP A 196 3.96 17.89 -7.18
CA TRP A 196 5.11 18.38 -6.42
C TRP A 196 6.02 17.25 -5.96
N ASP A 197 5.47 16.12 -5.54
CA ASP A 197 6.26 14.94 -5.18
C ASP A 197 7.01 14.35 -6.38
N VAL A 198 6.37 14.28 -7.55
CA VAL A 198 7.03 13.88 -8.80
C VAL A 198 8.16 14.84 -9.14
N ALA A 199 7.92 16.15 -9.05
CA ALA A 199 8.92 17.17 -9.32
C ALA A 199 10.10 17.06 -8.32
N ALA A 200 9.83 16.87 -7.03
CA ALA A 200 10.86 16.71 -6.01
C ALA A 200 11.74 15.47 -6.26
N LYS A 201 11.12 14.34 -6.62
CA LYS A 201 11.86 13.11 -7.00
C LYS A 201 12.69 13.29 -8.27
N ALA A 202 12.22 14.09 -9.22
CA ALA A 202 12.93 14.38 -10.47
C ALA A 202 13.98 15.50 -10.33
N ALA A 203 13.88 16.36 -9.31
CA ALA A 203 14.66 17.60 -9.22
C ALA A 203 16.17 17.37 -9.13
N LEU A 204 16.63 16.42 -8.32
CA LEU A 204 18.05 16.16 -8.14
C LEU A 204 18.74 15.65 -9.43
N PRO A 205 18.27 14.57 -10.09
CA PRO A 205 18.89 14.11 -11.33
C PRO A 205 18.80 15.14 -12.46
N VAL A 206 17.68 15.87 -12.57
CA VAL A 206 17.50 16.93 -13.56
C VAL A 206 18.43 18.12 -13.28
N GLY A 207 18.53 18.55 -12.02
CA GLY A 207 19.38 19.66 -11.59
C GLY A 207 20.86 19.37 -11.83
N LEU A 208 21.33 18.15 -11.49
CA LEU A 208 22.70 17.73 -11.77
C LEU A 208 23.01 17.74 -13.28
N MET A 209 22.06 17.32 -14.12
CA MET A 209 22.21 17.41 -15.57
C MET A 209 22.36 18.87 -16.03
N TYR A 210 21.50 19.79 -15.56
CA TYR A 210 21.60 21.20 -15.93
C TYR A 210 22.91 21.85 -15.46
N LEU A 211 23.37 21.54 -14.25
CA LEU A 211 24.68 21.99 -13.76
C LEU A 211 25.83 21.53 -14.65
N LEU A 212 25.79 20.28 -15.13
CA LEU A 212 26.78 19.77 -16.08
C LEU A 212 26.75 20.56 -17.38
N LEU A 213 25.57 20.85 -17.92
CA LEU A 213 25.43 21.58 -19.17
C LEU A 213 25.92 23.02 -19.06
N ILE A 214 25.64 23.69 -17.95
CA ILE A 214 26.18 25.01 -17.64
C ILE A 214 27.70 24.94 -17.57
N GLY A 215 28.26 23.93 -16.88
CA GLY A 215 29.71 23.73 -16.81
C GLY A 215 30.36 23.50 -18.17
N VAL A 216 29.76 22.67 -19.02
CA VAL A 216 30.23 22.40 -20.40
C VAL A 216 30.13 23.67 -21.25
N ALA A 217 29.00 24.38 -21.22
CA ALA A 217 28.81 25.62 -21.97
C ALA A 217 29.78 26.72 -21.52
N PHE A 218 30.04 26.83 -20.22
CA PHE A 218 31.04 27.74 -19.65
C PHE A 218 32.46 27.37 -20.09
N GLY A 219 32.81 26.08 -20.09
CA GLY A 219 34.09 25.60 -20.61
C GLY A 219 34.30 25.90 -22.10
N ILE A 220 33.26 25.73 -22.91
CA ILE A 220 33.27 26.06 -24.35
C ILE A 220 33.41 27.58 -24.55
N THR A 221 32.66 28.41 -23.82
CA THR A 221 32.74 29.87 -24.00
C THR A 221 34.08 30.45 -23.55
N ILE A 222 34.69 29.93 -22.47
CA ILE A 222 36.06 30.30 -22.09
C ILE A 222 37.05 29.92 -23.20
N THR A 223 36.95 28.70 -23.74
CA THR A 223 37.88 28.26 -24.80
C THR A 223 37.67 28.99 -26.13
N CYS A 224 36.45 29.44 -26.44
CA CYS A 224 36.16 30.24 -27.62
C CYS A 224 36.48 31.74 -27.47
N ARG A 225 36.52 32.29 -26.24
CA ARG A 225 36.85 33.70 -25.97
C ARG A 225 38.34 33.97 -25.78
N VAL A 226 39.14 32.94 -25.50
CA VAL A 226 40.60 33.07 -25.48
C VAL A 226 41.08 33.21 -26.93
N GLU A 227 41.29 34.45 -27.37
CA GLU A 227 42.11 34.74 -28.56
C GLU A 227 43.37 33.89 -28.51
N ALA A 228 43.68 33.26 -29.64
CA ALA A 228 44.69 32.23 -29.81
C ALA A 228 45.98 32.48 -29.01
N SER A 229 46.04 31.93 -27.80
CA SER A 229 47.29 31.73 -27.08
C SER A 229 47.53 30.23 -27.02
N PRO A 230 48.65 29.72 -27.59
CA PRO A 230 48.88 28.30 -27.74
C PRO A 230 49.26 27.71 -26.39
N LYS A 231 48.28 27.35 -25.57
CA LYS A 231 48.49 26.51 -24.39
C LYS A 231 47.89 25.12 -24.64
N PRO A 232 48.60 24.24 -25.39
CA PRO A 232 48.13 22.88 -25.70
C PRO A 232 47.85 22.03 -24.45
N VAL A 233 48.45 22.43 -23.31
CA VAL A 233 48.26 21.80 -22.00
C VAL A 233 46.81 21.92 -21.52
N LEU A 234 46.14 23.07 -21.74
CA LEU A 234 44.77 23.28 -21.27
C LEU A 234 43.78 22.38 -22.02
N ARG A 235 43.90 22.29 -23.35
CA ARG A 235 43.07 21.40 -24.20
C ARG A 235 43.30 19.92 -23.90
N ARG A 236 44.54 19.53 -23.54
CA ARG A 236 44.89 18.17 -23.12
C ARG A 236 44.38 17.81 -21.72
N LEU A 237 44.21 18.80 -20.83
CA LEU A 237 43.63 18.61 -19.49
C LEU A 237 42.10 18.56 -19.51
N PHE A 238 41.43 19.21 -20.47
CA PHE A 238 39.97 19.20 -20.56
C PHE A 238 39.39 17.81 -20.86
N VAL A 239 40.00 17.03 -21.76
CA VAL A 239 39.52 15.67 -22.08
C VAL A 239 39.47 14.76 -20.85
N PRO A 240 40.54 14.61 -20.04
CA PRO A 240 40.48 13.81 -18.81
C PRO A 240 39.60 14.46 -17.75
N LEU A 241 39.51 15.79 -17.66
CA LEU A 241 38.61 16.45 -16.71
C LEU A 241 37.13 16.19 -17.03
N THR A 242 36.74 16.30 -18.30
CA THR A 242 35.38 15.96 -18.76
C THR A 242 35.09 14.47 -18.54
N ALA A 243 36.07 13.58 -18.80
CA ALA A 243 35.93 12.15 -18.53
C ALA A 243 35.76 11.86 -17.03
N ILE A 244 36.52 12.51 -16.15
CA ILE A 244 36.40 12.38 -14.69
C ILE A 244 35.03 12.88 -14.22
N VAL A 245 34.55 14.02 -14.74
CA VAL A 245 33.21 14.54 -14.41
C VAL A 245 32.12 13.55 -14.86
N LEU A 246 32.21 13.00 -16.08
CA LEU A 246 31.28 11.99 -16.57
C LEU A 246 31.31 10.71 -15.71
N LEU A 247 32.49 10.30 -15.24
CA LEU A 247 32.67 9.11 -14.41
C LEU A 247 32.11 9.31 -12.99
N LEU A 248 32.35 10.48 -12.38
CA LEU A 248 31.77 10.83 -11.09
C LEU A 248 30.24 10.90 -11.14
N ILE A 249 29.67 11.36 -12.25
CA ILE A 249 28.22 11.45 -12.44
C ILE A 249 27.62 10.07 -12.75
N GLY A 250 28.22 9.29 -13.65
CA GLY A 250 27.78 7.92 -13.92
C GLY A 250 27.85 7.06 -12.66
N GLY A 251 28.93 7.19 -11.89
CA GLY A 251 29.09 6.57 -10.59
C GLY A 251 28.07 7.07 -9.57
N GLY A 252 27.84 8.38 -9.48
CA GLY A 252 26.85 8.98 -8.59
C GLY A 252 25.42 8.54 -8.91
N ALA A 253 25.03 8.55 -10.18
CA ALA A 253 23.73 8.07 -10.64
C ALA A 253 23.56 6.56 -10.40
N ALA A 254 24.60 5.76 -10.62
CA ALA A 254 24.59 4.34 -10.31
C ALA A 254 24.47 4.07 -8.79
N LEU A 255 25.16 4.86 -7.96
CA LEU A 255 25.09 4.77 -6.50
C LEU A 255 23.72 5.23 -5.98
N LEU A 256 23.14 6.29 -6.54
CA LEU A 256 21.78 6.72 -6.21
C LEU A 256 20.75 5.67 -6.63
N TRP A 257 20.88 5.12 -7.84
CA TRP A 257 20.03 4.01 -8.29
C TRP A 257 20.17 2.79 -7.40
N GLN A 258 21.39 2.45 -6.98
CA GLN A 258 21.66 1.35 -6.08
C GLN A 258 21.11 1.63 -4.67
N HIS A 259 21.21 2.87 -4.19
CA HIS A 259 20.69 3.31 -2.90
C HIS A 259 19.16 3.28 -2.86
N ASP A 260 18.49 3.74 -3.92
CA ASP A 260 17.03 3.66 -4.04
C ASP A 260 16.55 2.22 -4.13
N ARG A 261 17.27 1.37 -4.88
CA ARG A 261 16.98 -0.08 -4.95
C ARG A 261 17.11 -0.74 -3.57
N ARG A 262 18.17 -0.41 -2.83
CA ARG A 262 18.40 -0.90 -1.46
C ARG A 262 17.34 -0.39 -0.48
N LYS A 263 16.90 0.86 -0.58
CA LYS A 263 15.82 1.40 0.26
C LYS A 263 14.49 0.68 0.03
N ILE A 264 14.20 0.31 -1.22
CA ILE A 264 12.99 -0.47 -1.55
C ILE A 264 13.11 -1.88 -0.96
N ASP A 265 14.25 -2.55 -1.16
CA ASP A 265 14.46 -3.92 -0.68
C ASP A 265 14.48 -3.99 0.86
N GLN A 266 15.14 -3.04 1.53
CA GLN A 266 15.23 -2.96 2.98
C GLN A 266 13.94 -2.43 3.62
N GLY A 267 13.25 -1.49 2.99
CA GLY A 267 12.00 -0.91 3.48
C GLY A 267 10.88 -1.94 3.52
N ILE A 268 10.79 -2.81 2.50
CA ILE A 268 9.81 -3.90 2.46
C ILE A 268 10.16 -4.98 3.49
N ALA A 269 11.42 -5.43 3.56
CA ALA A 269 11.82 -6.47 4.50
C ALA A 269 11.71 -6.01 5.98
N ALA A 270 12.07 -4.77 6.27
CA ALA A 270 11.99 -4.22 7.63
C ALA A 270 10.54 -3.94 8.05
N ARG A 271 9.68 -3.42 7.16
CA ARG A 271 8.26 -3.19 7.48
C ARG A 271 7.48 -4.50 7.59
N VAL A 272 7.68 -5.45 6.68
CA VAL A 272 7.06 -6.79 6.78
C VAL A 272 7.56 -7.52 8.03
N GLY A 273 8.86 -7.41 8.34
CA GLY A 273 9.43 -7.98 9.57
C GLY A 273 8.92 -7.32 10.84
N ALA A 274 8.70 -5.99 10.85
CA ALA A 274 8.13 -5.27 11.98
C ALA A 274 6.66 -5.66 12.22
N VAL A 275 5.83 -5.63 11.18
CA VAL A 275 4.41 -6.03 11.26
C VAL A 275 4.28 -7.48 11.71
N ARG A 276 5.10 -8.40 11.16
CA ARG A 276 5.09 -9.80 11.59
C ARG A 276 5.50 -9.98 13.05
N ARG A 277 6.49 -9.22 13.54
CA ARG A 277 6.92 -9.28 14.94
C ARG A 277 5.85 -8.73 15.87
N GLU A 278 5.28 -7.58 15.54
CA GLU A 278 4.23 -6.95 16.35
C GLU A 278 2.98 -7.83 16.40
N TYR A 279 2.56 -8.37 15.26
CA TYR A 279 1.49 -9.36 15.19
C TYR A 279 1.78 -10.60 16.04
N GLN A 280 3.01 -11.15 15.96
CA GLN A 280 3.39 -12.30 16.77
C GLN A 280 3.37 -11.98 18.27
N ILE A 281 3.86 -10.80 18.67
CA ILE A 281 3.82 -10.34 20.07
C ILE A 281 2.39 -10.24 20.57
N ASP A 282 1.49 -9.67 19.76
CA ASP A 282 0.08 -9.55 20.14
C ASP A 282 -0.59 -10.92 20.28
N LEU A 283 -0.33 -11.85 19.34
CA LEU A 283 -0.81 -13.22 19.45
C LEU A 283 -0.28 -13.95 20.68
N ASP A 284 1.01 -13.82 20.97
CA ASP A 284 1.63 -14.46 22.13
C ASP A 284 1.04 -13.89 23.43
N ASN A 285 0.80 -12.57 23.48
CA ASN A 285 0.15 -11.91 24.62
C ASN A 285 -1.31 -12.35 24.80
N GLN A 286 -2.09 -12.42 23.72
CA GLN A 286 -3.46 -12.90 23.77
C GLN A 286 -3.53 -14.38 24.18
N ALA A 287 -2.64 -15.22 23.66
CA ALA A 287 -2.54 -16.62 24.03
C ALA A 287 -2.14 -16.79 25.51
N ALA A 288 -1.21 -15.97 26.00
CA ALA A 288 -0.84 -15.95 27.41
C ALA A 288 -2.01 -15.52 28.30
N GLY A 289 -2.76 -14.49 27.92
CA GLY A 289 -3.95 -14.03 28.64
C GLY A 289 -5.03 -15.11 28.71
N LEU A 290 -5.34 -15.76 27.58
CA LEU A 290 -6.26 -16.90 27.53
C LEU A 290 -5.77 -18.08 28.39
N SER A 291 -4.47 -18.39 28.34
CA SER A 291 -3.87 -19.45 29.16
C SER A 291 -4.00 -19.15 30.66
N MET A 292 -3.79 -17.89 31.05
CA MET A 292 -3.96 -17.45 32.44
C MET A 292 -5.42 -17.52 32.89
N ALA A 293 -6.37 -17.11 32.03
CA ALA A 293 -7.80 -17.21 32.31
C ALA A 293 -8.27 -18.67 32.44
N LEU A 294 -7.61 -19.60 31.75
CA LEU A 294 -7.92 -21.04 31.81
C LEU A 294 -7.46 -21.69 33.12
N GLN A 295 -6.40 -21.19 33.77
CA GLN A 295 -5.84 -21.77 35.01
C GLN A 295 -6.87 -21.96 36.14
N PRO A 296 -7.63 -20.94 36.56
CA PRO A 296 -8.62 -21.11 37.63
C PRO A 296 -9.75 -22.07 37.24
N ILE A 297 -10.12 -22.11 35.96
CA ILE A 297 -11.15 -23.02 35.43
C ILE A 297 -10.68 -24.47 35.56
N VAL A 298 -9.45 -24.75 35.12
CA VAL A 298 -8.85 -26.11 35.20
C VAL A 298 -8.60 -26.54 36.65
N ALA A 299 -8.30 -25.59 37.54
CA ALA A 299 -8.08 -25.87 38.95
C ALA A 299 -9.36 -26.25 39.71
N ASP A 300 -10.53 -25.80 39.25
CA ASP A 300 -11.81 -26.08 39.91
C ASP A 300 -12.09 -27.59 40.02
N ALA A 301 -12.26 -28.06 41.26
CA ALA A 301 -12.53 -29.46 41.55
C ALA A 301 -13.96 -29.86 41.14
N ALA A 302 -14.92 -28.94 41.27
CA ALA A 302 -16.31 -29.18 40.89
C ALA A 302 -16.43 -29.38 39.39
N MET A 303 -15.84 -28.49 38.58
CA MET A 303 -15.75 -28.64 37.13
C MET A 303 -15.16 -29.98 36.72
N ARG A 304 -14.01 -30.38 37.29
CA ARG A 304 -13.36 -31.66 36.97
C ARG A 304 -14.27 -32.85 37.30
N GLN A 305 -15.05 -32.78 38.37
CA GLN A 305 -15.99 -33.84 38.73
C GLN A 305 -17.18 -33.89 37.76
N THR A 306 -17.78 -32.74 37.41
CA THR A 306 -18.88 -32.69 36.44
C THR A 306 -18.43 -33.12 35.05
N LEU A 307 -17.24 -32.70 34.62
CA LEU A 307 -16.65 -33.09 33.34
C LEU A 307 -16.43 -34.61 33.26
N ARG A 308 -15.96 -35.25 34.35
CA ARG A 308 -15.82 -36.72 34.43
C ARG A 308 -17.15 -37.47 34.34
N LYS A 309 -18.23 -36.87 34.83
CA LYS A 309 -19.59 -37.44 34.72
C LYS A 309 -20.18 -37.26 33.32
N GLY A 310 -19.62 -36.36 32.51
CA GLY A 310 -20.13 -36.04 31.17
C GLY A 310 -21.45 -35.26 31.19
N ASP A 311 -21.79 -34.60 32.31
CA ASP A 311 -23.05 -33.86 32.44
C ASP A 311 -22.93 -32.47 31.80
N ALA A 312 -23.29 -32.39 30.52
CA ALA A 312 -23.26 -31.14 29.76
C ALA A 312 -24.28 -30.10 30.28
N GLY A 313 -25.38 -30.53 30.91
CA GLY A 313 -26.41 -29.64 31.43
C GLY A 313 -25.96 -28.88 32.67
N ASP A 314 -25.31 -29.60 33.59
CA ASP A 314 -24.68 -29.00 34.78
C ASP A 314 -23.53 -28.07 34.37
N LEU A 315 -22.64 -28.52 33.48
CA LEU A 315 -21.56 -27.67 32.93
C LEU A 315 -22.12 -26.38 32.31
N LEU A 316 -23.21 -26.47 31.55
CA LEU A 316 -23.81 -25.30 30.92
C LEU A 316 -24.38 -24.32 31.95
N THR A 317 -25.08 -24.83 32.95
CA THR A 317 -25.69 -24.01 34.00
C THR A 317 -24.62 -23.28 34.81
N THR A 318 -23.54 -23.97 35.18
CA THR A 318 -22.44 -23.41 35.96
C THR A 318 -21.59 -22.42 35.17
N TRP A 319 -21.26 -22.74 33.90
CA TRP A 319 -20.24 -21.99 33.15
C TRP A 319 -20.81 -20.96 32.16
N ARG A 320 -22.13 -20.95 31.92
CA ARG A 320 -22.79 -19.90 31.12
C ARG A 320 -22.51 -18.50 31.65
N PRO A 321 -22.71 -18.18 32.94
CA PRO A 321 -22.48 -16.82 33.43
C PRO A 321 -21.02 -16.39 33.30
N VAL A 322 -20.08 -17.31 33.52
CA VAL A 322 -18.65 -17.04 33.35
C VAL A 322 -18.32 -16.73 31.90
N PHE A 323 -18.84 -17.52 30.96
CA PHE A 323 -18.65 -17.27 29.54
C PHE A 323 -19.23 -15.92 29.11
N ASP A 324 -20.40 -15.53 29.61
CA ASP A 324 -21.05 -14.26 29.24
C ASP A 324 -20.24 -13.03 29.71
N VAL A 325 -19.50 -13.16 30.83
CA VAL A 325 -18.52 -12.15 31.27
C VAL A 325 -17.30 -12.15 30.36
N LEU A 326 -16.67 -13.32 30.16
CA LEU A 326 -15.49 -13.44 29.28
C LEU A 326 -15.75 -12.95 27.85
N ARG A 327 -16.96 -13.17 27.34
CA ARG A 327 -17.37 -12.70 26.01
C ARG A 327 -17.54 -11.18 25.95
N ARG A 328 -18.16 -10.57 26.97
CA ARG A 328 -18.39 -9.11 27.00
C ARG A 328 -17.14 -8.31 27.30
N GLU A 329 -16.34 -8.76 28.28
CA GLU A 329 -15.21 -7.98 28.80
C GLU A 329 -13.88 -8.32 28.13
N HIS A 330 -13.74 -9.54 27.60
CA HIS A 330 -12.47 -10.04 27.06
C HIS A 330 -12.60 -10.62 25.65
N SER A 331 -13.75 -10.39 24.97
CA SER A 331 -13.99 -10.82 23.60
C SER A 331 -13.79 -12.32 23.35
N VAL A 332 -13.94 -13.16 24.38
CA VAL A 332 -13.86 -14.62 24.21
C VAL A 332 -15.07 -15.10 23.42
N THR A 333 -14.82 -15.57 22.20
CA THR A 333 -15.88 -15.97 21.26
C THR A 333 -16.28 -17.44 21.42
N HIS A 334 -15.36 -18.29 21.87
CA HIS A 334 -15.59 -19.72 21.95
C HIS A 334 -15.07 -20.32 23.27
N PHE A 335 -15.90 -21.17 23.87
CA PHE A 335 -15.57 -21.93 25.08
C PHE A 335 -16.16 -23.35 24.94
N TYR A 336 -15.30 -24.35 25.06
CA TYR A 336 -15.59 -25.77 24.86
C TYR A 336 -15.21 -26.59 26.10
N PHE A 337 -15.98 -27.66 26.32
CA PHE A 337 -15.58 -28.81 27.14
C PHE A 337 -15.57 -30.05 26.26
N PHE A 338 -14.52 -30.87 26.38
CA PHE A 338 -14.38 -32.13 25.66
C PHE A 338 -13.71 -33.19 26.54
N ASP A 339 -13.92 -34.45 26.18
CA ASP A 339 -13.38 -35.61 26.90
C ASP A 339 -11.95 -35.96 26.43
N PRO A 340 -11.28 -36.95 27.07
CA PRO A 340 -9.96 -37.42 26.64
C PRO A 340 -9.90 -38.00 25.22
N ASN A 341 -11.04 -38.38 24.62
CA ASN A 341 -11.13 -38.84 23.23
C ASN A 341 -11.42 -37.69 22.25
N ARG A 342 -11.29 -36.44 22.72
CA ARG A 342 -11.58 -35.20 21.97
C ARG A 342 -13.05 -35.04 21.59
N LEU A 343 -13.96 -35.81 22.17
CA LEU A 343 -15.40 -35.69 21.94
C LEU A 343 -15.90 -34.41 22.62
N CYS A 344 -16.50 -33.51 21.84
CA CYS A 344 -17.03 -32.26 22.38
C CYS A 344 -18.32 -32.51 23.17
N LEU A 345 -18.24 -32.37 24.49
CA LEU A 345 -19.36 -32.54 25.41
C LEU A 345 -20.25 -31.30 25.45
N LEU A 346 -19.66 -30.11 25.43
CA LEU A 346 -20.40 -28.85 25.48
C LEU A 346 -19.65 -27.75 24.74
N ARG A 347 -20.38 -26.99 23.94
CA ARG A 347 -20.00 -25.66 23.45
C ARG A 347 -20.82 -24.63 24.19
N VAL A 348 -20.22 -23.87 25.11
CA VAL A 348 -20.99 -22.90 25.89
C VAL A 348 -21.65 -21.90 24.95
N HIS A 349 -20.89 -21.32 24.02
CA HIS A 349 -21.39 -20.42 22.98
C HIS A 349 -22.44 -21.01 22.00
N LYS A 350 -22.57 -22.34 21.90
CA LYS A 350 -23.48 -22.99 20.94
C LYS A 350 -23.90 -24.41 21.40
N PRO A 351 -24.68 -24.53 22.49
CA PRO A 351 -24.88 -25.80 23.18
C PRO A 351 -25.53 -26.90 22.35
N GLU A 352 -26.33 -26.53 21.35
CA GLU A 352 -26.98 -27.44 20.42
C GLU A 352 -26.01 -28.17 19.49
N LYS A 353 -24.74 -27.72 19.41
CA LYS A 353 -23.67 -28.43 18.71
C LYS A 353 -22.80 -29.15 19.73
N HIS A 354 -22.90 -30.48 19.78
CA HIS A 354 -22.08 -31.35 20.63
C HIS A 354 -21.95 -32.75 19.98
N GLY A 355 -21.08 -33.60 20.52
CA GLY A 355 -20.91 -34.99 20.09
C GLY A 355 -19.98 -35.20 18.89
N ASP A 356 -19.38 -34.16 18.35
CA ASP A 356 -18.35 -34.24 17.32
C ASP A 356 -16.95 -34.28 17.93
N THR A 357 -16.02 -34.91 17.22
CA THR A 357 -14.61 -35.01 17.62
C THR A 357 -13.83 -33.77 17.18
N ILE A 358 -13.07 -33.16 18.09
CA ILE A 358 -12.26 -31.98 17.82
C ILE A 358 -10.84 -32.40 17.41
N ASN A 359 -10.59 -32.52 16.11
CA ASN A 359 -9.28 -32.87 15.56
C ASN A 359 -8.51 -31.63 15.09
N ARG A 360 -8.29 -30.69 16.01
CA ARG A 360 -7.54 -29.46 15.72
C ARG A 360 -6.15 -29.52 16.32
N PHE A 361 -5.20 -28.76 15.77
CA PHE A 361 -3.79 -28.94 16.13
C PHE A 361 -3.53 -28.60 17.60
N THR A 362 -4.19 -27.58 18.18
CA THR A 362 -3.98 -27.20 19.58
C THR A 362 -4.43 -28.32 20.52
N VAL A 363 -5.58 -28.95 20.22
CA VAL A 363 -6.07 -30.10 20.99
C VAL A 363 -5.15 -31.31 20.85
N LEU A 364 -4.71 -31.62 19.63
CA LEU A 364 -3.80 -32.74 19.37
C LEU A 364 -2.44 -32.53 20.05
N GLU A 365 -1.92 -31.30 20.05
CA GLU A 365 -0.66 -30.97 20.71
C GLU A 365 -0.80 -31.00 22.24
N ALA A 366 -1.92 -30.54 22.78
CA ALA A 366 -2.21 -30.63 24.21
C ALA A 366 -2.34 -32.09 24.68
N GLU A 367 -3.00 -32.94 23.88
CA GLU A 367 -3.08 -34.39 24.11
C GLU A 367 -1.71 -35.04 24.07
N ARG A 368 -0.90 -34.72 23.05
CA ARG A 368 0.45 -35.29 22.85
C ARG A 368 1.43 -34.88 23.96
N THR A 369 1.36 -33.64 24.42
CA THR A 369 2.34 -33.08 25.36
C THR A 369 1.89 -33.08 26.81
N GLY A 370 0.59 -33.22 27.07
CA GLY A 370 0.00 -33.05 28.40
C GLY A 370 0.10 -31.62 28.94
N ARG A 371 0.34 -30.62 28.07
CA ARG A 371 0.48 -29.20 28.42
C ARG A 371 -0.51 -28.36 27.61
N THR A 372 -0.84 -27.17 28.12
CA THR A 372 -1.60 -26.18 27.35
C THR A 372 -0.88 -25.84 26.04
N ALA A 373 -1.62 -25.78 24.93
CA ALA A 373 -1.07 -25.54 23.61
C ALA A 373 -1.92 -24.48 22.89
N SER A 374 -1.27 -23.52 22.25
CA SER A 374 -1.96 -22.38 21.64
C SER A 374 -1.64 -22.18 20.17
N GLY A 375 -2.56 -21.51 19.48
CA GLY A 375 -2.29 -20.88 18.19
C GLY A 375 -3.55 -20.71 17.33
N ILE A 376 -3.32 -20.23 16.12
CA ILE A 376 -4.40 -19.83 15.20
C ILE A 376 -4.85 -21.03 14.38
N GLU A 377 -6.15 -21.23 14.34
CA GLU A 377 -6.77 -22.34 13.66
C GLU A 377 -7.95 -21.88 12.79
N LEU A 378 -8.01 -22.42 11.57
CA LEU A 378 -9.11 -22.16 10.66
C LEU A 378 -10.36 -22.93 11.09
N GLY A 379 -11.45 -22.20 11.34
CA GLY A 379 -12.76 -22.76 11.61
C GLY A 379 -13.40 -23.32 10.33
N PRO A 380 -14.43 -24.19 10.46
CA PRO A 380 -15.17 -24.75 9.31
C PRO A 380 -15.83 -23.70 8.41
N LEU A 381 -16.02 -22.48 8.93
CA LEU A 381 -16.61 -21.34 8.22
C LEU A 381 -15.56 -20.39 7.63
N GLY A 382 -14.28 -20.80 7.60
CA GLY A 382 -13.19 -19.99 7.04
C GLY A 382 -12.66 -18.88 7.98
N THR A 383 -13.10 -18.84 9.24
CA THR A 383 -12.63 -17.86 10.22
C THR A 383 -11.38 -18.33 10.94
N PHE A 384 -10.33 -17.51 11.00
CA PHE A 384 -9.17 -17.76 11.85
C PHE A 384 -9.52 -17.46 13.31
N THR A 385 -9.20 -18.38 14.21
CA THR A 385 -9.45 -18.21 15.65
C THR A 385 -8.20 -18.58 16.43
N LEU A 386 -7.74 -17.69 17.29
CA LEU A 386 -6.73 -18.01 18.30
C LEU A 386 -7.36 -18.91 19.37
N ARG A 387 -6.72 -20.05 19.65
CA ARG A 387 -7.16 -21.02 20.66
C ARG A 387 -6.02 -21.38 21.60
N VAL A 388 -6.39 -21.85 22.78
CA VAL A 388 -5.52 -22.27 23.89
C VAL A 388 -6.06 -23.55 24.50
#